data_AF-A0A0Q5TJZ9-F1
#
_entry.id   AF-A0A0Q5TJZ9-F1
#
_cell.length_a   1.000
_cell.length_b   1.000
_cell.length_c   1.000
_cell.angle_alpha   90.00
_cell.angle_beta   90.00
_cell.angle_gamma   90.00
#
_symmetry.space_group_name_H-M   'P 1'
#
loop_
_entity.id
_entity.type
_entity.pdbx_description
1 polymer ?
#
loop_
_entity_poly.entity_id
_entity_poly.type
_entity_poly.pdbx_seq_one_letter_code
_entity_poly.pdbx_strand_id
1 'polypeptide(L)' 'MDIKAATEQVELKIGSEVIIISGVKGDNTLYRIMINQSFRGYIQKRADEFYRVDGSSIHDLIFARIANFMMNNV' A
#
# COMPACT_ATOMS: atom_id res chain seq x y z
N MET A 1 -15.18 7.77 23.99
CA MET A 1 -13.73 7.60 23.74
C MET A 1 -13.64 6.50 22.70
N ASP A 2 -13.80 6.87 21.43
CA ASP A 2 -13.95 5.91 20.33
C ASP A 2 -12.59 5.51 19.79
N ILE A 3 -12.09 4.38 20.30
CA ILE A 3 -10.96 3.65 19.74
C ILE A 3 -11.44 3.02 18.43
N LYS A 4 -11.14 3.65 17.30
CA LYS A 4 -11.09 3.03 15.95
C LYS A 4 -10.48 4.01 14.94
N ALA A 5 -9.20 4.35 15.15
CA ALA A 5 -8.37 4.98 14.13
C ALA A 5 -7.15 4.10 13.83
N ALA A 6 -7.34 2.77 13.85
CA ALA A 6 -6.41 1.86 13.21
C ALA A 6 -6.72 1.93 11.72
N THR A 7 -5.98 2.74 10.98
CA THR A 7 -6.04 2.75 9.52
C THR A 7 -5.79 1.32 9.06
N GLU A 8 -6.68 0.78 8.22
CA GLU A 8 -6.61 -0.62 7.77
C GLU A 8 -5.19 -0.93 7.29
N GLN A 9 -4.56 -1.89 7.97
CA GLN A 9 -3.21 -2.33 7.70
C GLN A 9 -3.27 -3.75 7.17
N VAL A 10 -2.70 -3.95 5.99
CA VAL A 10 -2.58 -5.27 5.36
C VAL A 10 -1.11 -5.62 5.25
N GLU A 11 -0.77 -6.84 5.65
CA GLU A 11 0.56 -7.42 5.48
C GLU A 11 0.56 -8.42 4.32
N LEU A 12 1.52 -8.29 3.43
CA LEU A 12 1.70 -9.14 2.25
C LEU A 12 3.15 -9.62 2.18
N LYS A 13 3.34 -10.93 2.05
CA LYS A 13 4.66 -11.53 1.84
C LYS A 13 4.90 -11.80 0.37
N ILE A 14 6.01 -11.30 -0.19
CA ILE A 14 6.44 -11.55 -1.58
C ILE A 14 7.88 -12.05 -1.56
N GLY A 15 8.07 -13.35 -1.76
CA GLY A 15 9.39 -13.96 -1.65
C GLY A 15 9.97 -13.77 -0.24
N SER A 16 11.14 -13.12 -0.15
CA SER A 16 11.77 -12.73 1.13
C SER A 16 11.25 -11.41 1.70
N GLU A 17 10.51 -10.63 0.92
CA GLU A 17 10.07 -9.29 1.30
C GLU A 17 8.76 -9.34 2.10
N VAL A 18 8.69 -8.54 3.17
CA VAL A 18 7.46 -8.27 3.92
C VAL A 18 6.99 -6.88 3.58
N ILE A 19 5.77 -6.78 3.06
CA ILE A 19 5.17 -5.54 2.60
C ILE A 19 4.02 -5.18 3.55
N ILE A 20 4.05 -3.96 4.06
CA ILE A 20 2.96 -3.40 4.85
C ILE A 20 2.29 -2.31 4.02
N ILE A 21 1.00 -2.47 3.80
CA ILE A 21 0.13 -1.53 3.12
C ILE A 21 -0.76 -0.90 4.19
N SER A 22 -0.73 0.41 4.35
CA SER A 22 -1.57 1.12 5.32
C SER A 22 -2.34 2.24 4.64
N GLY A 23 -3.63 2.36 4.89
CA GLY A 23 -4.37 3.55 4.47
C GLY A 23 -3.78 4.82 5.11
N VAL A 24 -4.01 5.98 4.48
CA VAL A 24 -3.61 7.29 5.01
C VAL A 24 -4.82 7.97 5.63
N LYS A 25 -4.67 8.46 6.87
CA LYS A 25 -5.77 9.13 7.58
C LYS A 25 -6.21 10.38 6.82
N GLY A 26 -7.49 10.45 6.47
CA GLY A 26 -8.08 11.56 5.72
C GLY A 26 -8.05 11.39 4.21
N ASP A 27 -7.47 10.31 3.69
CA ASP A 27 -7.49 9.97 2.26
C ASP A 27 -7.67 8.47 2.05
N ASN A 28 -8.89 8.08 1.65
CA ASN A 28 -9.26 6.68 1.42
C ASN A 28 -8.70 6.12 0.10
N THR A 29 -8.07 6.96 -0.73
CA THR A 29 -7.47 6.54 -1.99
C THR A 29 -5.97 6.32 -1.88
N LEU A 30 -5.34 6.77 -0.78
CA LEU A 30 -3.90 6.80 -0.61
C LEU A 30 -3.41 5.75 0.38
N TYR A 31 -2.40 5.01 -0.03
CA TYR A 31 -1.84 3.88 0.72
C TYR A 31 -0.34 4.08 0.91
N ARG A 32 0.12 4.03 2.16
CA ARG A 32 1.53 4.04 2.53
C ARG A 32 2.10 2.63 2.37
N ILE A 33 3.22 2.52 1.67
CA ILE A 33 3.89 1.25 1.43
C ILE A 33 5.21 1.19 2.21
N MET A 34 5.32 0.20 3.09
CA MET A 34 6.58 -0.16 3.74
C MET A 34 7.03 -1.52 3.18
N ILE A 35 8.32 -1.67 2.90
CA ILE A 35 8.93 -2.96 2.53
C ILE A 35 10.08 -3.24 3.49
N ASN A 36 10.05 -4.39 4.15
CA ASN A 36 10.98 -4.78 5.21
C ASN A 36 11.13 -3.67 6.27
N GLN A 37 9.99 -3.12 6.71
CA GLN A 37 9.91 -2.01 7.69
C GLN A 37 10.50 -0.67 7.22
N SER A 38 10.94 -0.57 5.96
CA SER A 38 11.44 0.68 5.37
C SER A 38 10.36 1.34 4.51
N PHE A 39 10.17 2.65 4.65
CA PHE A 39 9.23 3.41 3.83
C PHE A 39 9.69 3.47 2.38
N ARG A 40 8.82 3.10 1.44
CA ARG A 40 9.14 3.08 0.01
C ARG A 40 8.35 4.08 -0.82
N GLY A 41 7.24 4.59 -0.32
CA GLY A 41 6.42 5.55 -1.02
C GLY A 41 4.93 5.33 -0.81
N TYR A 42 4.15 5.92 -1.71
CA TYR A 42 2.70 5.83 -1.70
C TYR A 42 2.16 5.23 -3.00
N ILE A 43 1.06 4.49 -2.87
CA ILE A 43 0.23 4.07 -3.98
C ILE A 43 -1.12 4.77 -3.85
N GLN A 44 -1.67 5.27 -4.96
CA GLN A 44 -2.98 5.90 -5.02
C GLN A 44 -3.92 5.06 -5.89
N LYS A 45 -5.12 4.77 -5.39
CA LYS A 45 -6.23 4.20 -6.16
C LYS A 45 -6.94 5.33 -6.91
N ARG A 46 -7.06 5.23 -8.23
CA ARG A 46 -7.82 6.15 -9.06
C ARG A 46 -8.78 5.32 -9.91
N ALA A 47 -10.07 5.43 -9.62
CA ALA A 47 -11.08 4.50 -10.12
C ALA A 47 -10.70 3.05 -9.78
N ASP A 48 -10.54 2.20 -10.79
CA ASP A 48 -10.25 0.77 -10.65
C ASP A 48 -8.76 0.42 -10.82
N GLU A 49 -7.90 1.44 -10.90
CA GLU A 49 -6.47 1.29 -11.13
C GLU A 49 -5.63 1.83 -9.97
N PHE A 50 -4.43 1.28 -9.83
CA PHE A 50 -3.45 1.70 -8.82
C PHE A 50 -2.27 2.38 -9.50
N TYR A 51 -1.80 3.46 -8.88
CA TYR A 51 -0.72 4.30 -9.38
C TYR A 51 0.33 4.52 -8.30
N ARG A 52 1.61 4.48 -8.67
CA ARG A 52 2.67 4.98 -7.78
C ARG A 52 2.62 6.50 -7.75
N VAL A 53 2.73 7.07 -6.56
CA VAL A 53 2.89 8.52 -6.42
C VAL A 53 4.34 8.90 -6.69
N ASP A 54 4.56 10.05 -7.31
CA ASP A 54 5.89 10.56 -7.63
C ASP A 54 6.82 10.56 -6.41
N GLY A 55 8.07 10.14 -6.63
CA GLY A 55 9.06 9.94 -5.57
C GLY A 55 8.99 8.58 -4.86
N SER A 56 8.06 7.70 -5.22
CA SER A 56 8.03 6.33 -4.71
C SER A 56 9.17 5.48 -5.29
N SER A 57 9.94 4.82 -4.42
CA SER A 57 11.06 3.93 -4.75
C SER A 57 10.66 2.45 -4.89
N ILE A 58 9.37 2.19 -5.12
CA ILE A 58 8.82 0.84 -5.23
C ILE A 58 9.20 0.26 -6.59
N HIS A 59 9.96 -0.84 -6.59
CA HIS A 59 10.36 -1.57 -7.79
C HIS A 59 9.13 -2.05 -8.58
N ASP A 60 9.19 -1.99 -9.93
CA ASP A 60 8.05 -2.27 -10.82
C ASP A 60 7.37 -3.61 -10.55
N LEU A 61 8.16 -4.68 -10.41
CA LEU A 61 7.63 -6.01 -10.13
C LEU A 61 6.89 -6.09 -8.79
N ILE A 62 7.42 -5.43 -7.75
CA ILE A 62 6.80 -5.40 -6.43
C ILE A 62 5.50 -4.59 -6.50
N PHE A 63 5.54 -3.44 -7.17
CA PHE A 63 4.36 -2.63 -7.41
C PHE A 63 3.25 -3.41 -8.11
N ALA A 64 3.56 -4.11 -9.22
CA ALA A 64 2.59 -4.90 -9.95
C ALA A 64 1.94 -6.00 -9.08
N ARG A 65 2.72 -6.62 -8.18
CA ARG A 65 2.21 -7.62 -7.25
C ARG A 65 1.32 -7.01 -6.16
N ILE A 66 1.71 -5.86 -5.61
CA ILE A 66 0.88 -5.11 -4.66
C ILE A 66 -0.44 -4.71 -5.32
N ALA A 67 -0.40 -4.13 -6.52
CA ALA A 67 -1.60 -3.70 -7.24
C ALA A 67 -2.53 -4.89 -7.52
N ASN A 68 -2.01 -6.00 -8.03
CA ASN A 68 -2.80 -7.21 -8.24
C ASN A 68 -3.40 -7.75 -6.94
N PHE A 69 -2.65 -7.74 -5.84
CA PHE A 69 -3.19 -8.13 -4.54
C PHE A 69 -4.34 -7.21 -4.11
N MET A 70 -4.16 -5.89 -4.21
CA MET A 70 -5.17 -4.91 -3.81
C MET A 70 -6.43 -4.99 -4.67
N MET A 71 -6.32 -5.20 -5.99
CA MET A 71 -7.48 -5.38 -6.87
C MET A 71 -8.38 -6.56 -6.47
N ASN A 72 -7.81 -7.61 -5.85
CA ASN A 72 -8.55 -8.81 -5.48
C ASN A 72 -9.05 -8.82 -4.03
N ASN A 73 -8.64 -7.84 -3.20
CA ASN A 73 -8.86 -7.89 -1.75
C ASN A 73 -9.30 -6.54 -1.15
N VAL A 74 -9.36 -5.45 -1.92
CA VAL A 74 -9.66 -4.08 -1.45
C VAL A 74 -10.67 -3.36 -2.33
#